data_AF-A0A8T6NKN2-F1
#
_entry.id   AF-A0A8T6NKN2-F1
#
_cell.length_a   1.000
_cell.length_b   1.000
_cell.length_c   1.000
_cell.angle_alpha   90.00
_cell.angle_beta   90.00
_cell.angle_gamma   90.00
#
_symmetry.space_group_name_H-M   'P 1'
#
loop_
_entity.id
_entity.type
_entity.pdbx_description
1 polymer ?
#
loop_
_entity_poly.entity_id
_entity_poly.type
_entity_poly.pdbx_seq_one_letter_code
_entity_poly.pdbx_strand_id
1 'polypeptide(L)'
;MSEWLSQASLEYNLQSLNQRDSYAGVIFIPIKVLSQIIDWSFQSLPDEILVGLDIDTSKSLDRGLVSKYTGSMFEPDLFAGQGMFVSKPHLVNRGDSYEVHHVPEEWVDGIFSEDRGPRGGRFTHWLHTHPNAPAIPSGADADAAQFTDGVDMILGVWFSPEGSAPWFEDVDGVRRPLTDIPTSSERRVLGIATTGHLIHGVELIAFHKRGLGVNVVICDNNGLPIE
;
A
#
# COMPACT_ATOMS: atom_id res chain seq x y z
N MET A 1 -18.29 -5.38 -4.45
CA MET A 1 -17.04 -4.82 -5.01
C MET A 1 -17.46 -3.63 -5.85
N SER A 2 -16.94 -2.45 -5.58
CA SER A 2 -17.32 -1.26 -6.35
C SER A 2 -16.77 -1.37 -7.77
N GLU A 3 -17.60 -1.04 -8.76
CA GLU A 3 -17.23 -1.09 -10.18
C GLU A 3 -16.00 -0.24 -10.48
N TRP A 4 -15.84 0.88 -9.78
CA TRP A 4 -14.69 1.78 -9.92
C TRP A 4 -13.36 1.12 -9.55
N LEU A 5 -13.31 0.28 -8.50
CA LEU A 5 -12.05 -0.32 -8.05
C LEU A 5 -11.56 -1.38 -9.05
N SER A 6 -12.48 -2.11 -9.69
CA SER A 6 -12.13 -3.05 -10.75
C SER A 6 -11.50 -2.33 -11.96
N GLN A 7 -12.11 -1.24 -12.42
CA GLN A 7 -11.58 -0.44 -13.53
C GLN A 7 -10.24 0.21 -13.17
N ALA A 8 -10.12 0.78 -11.97
CA ALA A 8 -8.88 1.34 -11.45
C ALA A 8 -7.76 0.28 -11.38
N SER A 9 -8.09 -0.94 -10.95
CA SER A 9 -7.13 -2.05 -10.88
C SER A 9 -6.62 -2.48 -12.24
N LEU A 10 -7.49 -2.46 -13.27
CA LEU A 10 -7.10 -2.73 -14.65
C LEU A 10 -6.05 -1.72 -15.14
N GLU A 11 -6.34 -0.42 -15.00
CA GLU A 11 -5.44 0.65 -15.42
C GLU A 11 -4.11 0.63 -14.66
N TYR A 12 -4.17 0.39 -13.34
CA TYR A 12 -3.00 0.24 -12.49
C TYR A 12 -2.13 -0.97 -12.91
N ASN A 13 -2.74 -2.10 -13.26
CA ASN A 13 -2.03 -3.29 -13.74
C ASN A 13 -1.40 -3.09 -15.12
N LEU A 14 -2.05 -2.34 -16.03
CA LEU A 14 -1.46 -1.95 -17.30
C LEU A 14 -0.20 -1.10 -17.09
N GLN A 15 -0.23 -0.14 -16.17
CA GLN A 15 0.97 0.61 -15.77
C GLN A 15 2.04 -0.31 -15.15
N SER A 16 1.64 -1.24 -14.27
CA SER A 16 2.54 -2.25 -13.67
C SER A 16 3.30 -3.05 -14.73
N LEU A 17 2.60 -3.44 -15.79
CA LEU A 17 3.16 -4.24 -16.87
C LEU A 17 4.10 -3.40 -17.75
N ASN A 18 3.68 -2.17 -18.10
CA ASN A 18 4.46 -1.26 -18.94
C ASN A 18 5.75 -0.78 -18.24
N GLN A 19 5.73 -0.65 -16.91
CA GLN A 19 6.84 -0.16 -16.11
C GLN A 19 7.62 -1.27 -15.38
N ARG A 20 7.32 -2.56 -15.64
CA ARG A 20 7.91 -3.70 -14.92
C ARG A 20 9.45 -3.69 -14.88
N ASP A 21 10.09 -3.12 -15.90
CA ASP A 21 11.54 -3.04 -16.00
C ASP A 21 12.18 -2.11 -14.97
N SER A 22 11.40 -1.23 -14.35
CA SER A 22 11.85 -0.25 -13.34
C SER A 22 11.73 -0.73 -11.88
N TYR A 23 11.06 -1.86 -11.64
CA TYR A 23 10.83 -2.38 -10.29
C TYR A 23 11.81 -3.49 -9.94
N ALA A 24 12.32 -3.48 -8.71
CA ALA A 24 13.28 -4.47 -8.22
C ALA A 24 12.64 -5.76 -7.69
N GLY A 25 11.34 -5.74 -7.42
CA GLY A 25 10.58 -6.91 -6.96
C GLY A 25 9.11 -6.79 -7.35
N VAL A 26 8.32 -7.80 -6.97
CA VAL A 26 6.87 -7.84 -7.24
C VAL A 26 6.11 -8.47 -6.08
N ILE A 27 4.92 -7.96 -5.79
CA ILE A 27 3.92 -8.54 -4.89
C ILE A 27 2.55 -8.61 -5.57
N PHE A 28 1.73 -9.58 -5.16
CA PHE A 28 0.37 -9.75 -5.68
C PHE A 28 -0.66 -9.49 -4.58
N ILE A 29 -1.53 -8.51 -4.77
CA ILE A 29 -2.56 -8.13 -3.80
C ILE A 29 -3.93 -8.52 -4.35
N PRO A 30 -4.67 -9.44 -3.69
CA PRO A 30 -6.06 -9.68 -4.07
C PRO A 30 -6.91 -8.42 -3.92
N ILE A 31 -7.77 -8.12 -4.90
CA ILE A 31 -8.64 -6.94 -4.90
C ILE A 31 -9.55 -6.86 -3.67
N LYS A 32 -9.93 -8.01 -3.09
CA LYS A 32 -10.67 -8.05 -1.82
C LYS A 32 -9.86 -7.52 -0.64
N VAL A 33 -8.56 -7.82 -0.61
CA VAL A 33 -7.63 -7.32 0.42
C VAL A 33 -7.49 -5.81 0.26
N LEU A 34 -7.21 -5.35 -0.96
CA LEU A 34 -7.11 -3.91 -1.24
C LEU A 34 -8.40 -3.17 -0.93
N SER A 35 -9.56 -3.69 -1.35
CA SER A 35 -10.88 -3.12 -1.06
C SER A 35 -11.10 -2.98 0.45
N GLN A 36 -10.75 -4.00 1.24
CA GLN A 36 -10.91 -3.95 2.69
C GLN A 36 -10.02 -2.88 3.34
N ILE A 37 -8.78 -2.73 2.87
CA ILE A 37 -7.87 -1.68 3.35
C ILE A 37 -8.41 -0.30 2.99
N ILE A 38 -8.87 -0.09 1.76
CA ILE A 38 -9.49 1.17 1.32
C ILE A 38 -10.72 1.49 2.16
N ASP A 39 -11.58 0.50 2.43
CA ASP A 39 -12.77 0.68 3.27
C ASP A 39 -12.40 1.11 4.70
N TRP A 40 -11.38 0.49 5.31
CA TRP A 40 -10.88 0.90 6.62
C TRP A 40 -10.27 2.29 6.61
N SER A 41 -9.55 2.64 5.53
CA SER A 41 -8.95 3.96 5.35
C SER A 41 -10.06 5.02 5.35
N PHE A 42 -11.11 4.82 4.55
CA PHE A 42 -12.24 5.76 4.44
C PHE A 42 -13.04 5.89 5.75
N GLN A 43 -13.18 4.79 6.50
CA GLN A 43 -13.81 4.79 7.82
C GLN A 43 -12.97 5.50 8.89
N SER A 44 -11.66 5.62 8.68
CA SER A 44 -10.72 6.19 9.65
C SER A 44 -10.36 7.65 9.37
N LEU A 45 -10.72 8.18 8.19
CA LEU A 45 -10.46 9.59 7.84
C LEU A 45 -10.95 10.53 8.95
N PRO A 46 -10.13 11.53 9.36
CA PRO A 46 -8.88 11.95 8.72
C PRO A 46 -7.60 11.25 9.23
N ASP A 47 -7.72 10.21 10.06
CA ASP A 47 -6.56 9.56 10.69
C ASP A 47 -5.84 8.59 9.75
N GLU A 48 -4.56 8.34 10.04
CA GLU A 48 -3.78 7.30 9.39
C GLU A 48 -4.10 5.93 10.02
N ILE A 49 -4.02 4.88 9.22
CA ILE A 49 -4.07 3.50 9.70
C ILE A 49 -2.79 2.75 9.37
N LEU A 50 -2.45 1.78 10.23
CA LEU A 50 -1.41 0.80 9.98
C LEU A 50 -2.02 -0.59 9.78
N VAL A 51 -1.63 -1.25 8.71
CA VAL A 51 -2.10 -2.57 8.31
C VAL A 51 -0.93 -3.54 8.19
N GLY A 52 -1.01 -4.64 8.92
CA GLY A 52 -0.12 -5.79 8.78
C GLY A 52 -0.63 -6.77 7.71
N LEU A 53 0.29 -7.29 6.90
CA LEU A 53 -0.01 -8.15 5.76
C LEU A 53 0.94 -9.35 5.73
N ASP A 54 0.40 -10.56 5.86
CA ASP A 54 1.17 -11.81 5.69
C ASP A 54 1.04 -12.39 4.29
N ILE A 55 1.88 -13.37 3.97
CA ILE A 55 1.83 -14.12 2.71
C ILE A 55 0.80 -15.25 2.76
N ASP A 56 0.14 -15.49 1.63
CA ASP A 56 -0.73 -16.63 1.44
C ASP A 56 0.10 -17.87 1.07
N THR A 57 0.48 -18.65 2.08
CA THR A 57 1.26 -19.89 1.89
C THR A 57 0.44 -21.03 1.32
N SER A 58 -0.89 -20.88 1.16
CA SER A 58 -1.74 -21.89 0.54
C SER A 58 -1.65 -21.88 -0.99
N LYS A 59 -1.21 -20.75 -1.57
CA LYS A 59 -0.99 -20.60 -3.00
C LYS A 59 0.46 -20.91 -3.36
N SER A 60 0.64 -21.81 -4.31
CA SER A 60 1.96 -22.07 -4.88
C SER A 60 2.46 -20.88 -5.68
N LEU A 61 3.77 -20.63 -5.63
CA LEU A 61 4.42 -19.60 -6.44
C LEU A 61 4.21 -19.86 -7.94
N ASP A 62 3.52 -18.96 -8.63
CA ASP A 62 3.39 -19.00 -10.08
C ASP A 62 4.55 -18.24 -10.73
N ARG A 63 5.55 -19.00 -11.17
CA ARG A 63 6.75 -18.45 -11.84
C ARG A 63 6.43 -17.77 -13.17
N GLY A 64 5.40 -18.23 -13.89
CA GLY A 64 4.97 -17.61 -15.14
C GLY A 64 4.39 -16.24 -14.89
N LEU A 65 3.57 -16.13 -13.84
CA LEU A 65 3.00 -14.87 -13.40
C LEU A 65 4.07 -13.89 -12.89
N VAL A 66 5.00 -14.35 -12.05
CA VAL A 66 6.14 -13.52 -11.59
C VAL A 66 6.91 -12.99 -12.80
N SER A 67 7.32 -13.87 -13.71
CA SER A 67 8.07 -13.49 -14.91
C SER A 67 7.38 -12.38 -15.72
N LYS A 68 6.04 -12.44 -15.89
CA LYS A 68 5.25 -11.44 -16.63
C LYS A 68 5.40 -10.01 -16.10
N TYR A 69 5.50 -9.86 -14.77
CA TYR A 69 5.52 -8.57 -14.07
C TYR A 69 6.89 -8.16 -13.52
N THR A 70 7.93 -8.88 -13.92
CA THR A 70 9.33 -8.57 -13.61
C THR A 70 10.08 -8.16 -14.86
N GLY A 71 11.17 -7.42 -14.71
CA GLY A 71 11.95 -6.91 -15.82
C GLY A 71 13.40 -6.67 -15.46
N SER A 72 14.04 -5.74 -16.15
CA SER A 72 15.50 -5.56 -16.11
C SER A 72 16.11 -5.30 -14.71
N MET A 73 15.38 -4.61 -13.83
CA MET A 73 15.84 -4.28 -12.48
C MET A 73 15.53 -5.34 -11.43
N PHE A 74 14.86 -6.44 -11.79
CA PHE A 74 14.42 -7.45 -10.85
C PHE A 74 15.59 -8.11 -10.11
N GLU A 75 15.54 -8.09 -8.78
CA GLU A 75 16.47 -8.79 -7.89
C GLU A 75 15.75 -9.98 -7.25
N PRO A 76 16.13 -11.24 -7.55
CA PRO A 76 15.54 -12.40 -6.89
C PRO A 76 15.90 -12.42 -5.40
N ASP A 77 14.99 -12.94 -4.58
CA ASP A 77 15.16 -13.10 -3.12
C ASP A 77 15.50 -11.78 -2.39
N LEU A 78 14.98 -10.65 -2.88
CA LEU A 78 15.17 -9.31 -2.32
C LEU A 78 14.51 -9.15 -0.95
N PHE A 79 13.32 -9.75 -0.76
CA PHE A 79 12.55 -9.62 0.48
C PHE A 79 11.67 -10.84 0.76
N ALA A 80 11.24 -11.01 2.02
CA ALA A 80 10.38 -12.11 2.43
C ALA A 80 9.01 -12.04 1.73
N GLY A 81 8.58 -13.13 1.09
CA GLY A 81 7.29 -13.17 0.40
C GLY A 81 7.27 -12.63 -1.03
N GLN A 82 8.43 -12.31 -1.61
CA GLN A 82 8.52 -11.83 -2.99
C GLN A 82 7.88 -12.77 -4.01
N GLY A 83 7.06 -12.21 -4.89
CA GLY A 83 6.32 -12.96 -5.90
C GLY A 83 5.15 -13.79 -5.34
N MET A 84 4.87 -13.73 -4.04
CA MET A 84 3.73 -14.40 -3.44
C MET A 84 2.52 -13.48 -3.34
N PHE A 85 1.36 -14.09 -3.08
CA PHE A 85 0.13 -13.35 -2.80
C PHE A 85 0.11 -12.87 -1.37
N VAL A 86 -0.39 -11.65 -1.16
CA VAL A 86 -0.77 -11.16 0.15
C VAL A 86 -2.04 -11.87 0.62
N SER A 87 -2.05 -12.27 1.89
CA SER A 87 -3.15 -12.91 2.59
C SER A 87 -4.10 -11.88 3.21
N LYS A 88 -4.83 -12.28 4.26
CA LYS A 88 -5.82 -11.44 4.91
C LYS A 88 -5.14 -10.22 5.59
N PRO A 89 -5.67 -9.01 5.42
CA PRO A 89 -5.12 -7.83 6.09
C PRO A 89 -5.54 -7.78 7.56
N HIS A 90 -4.67 -7.20 8.38
CA HIS A 90 -4.89 -6.98 9.81
C HIS A 90 -4.76 -5.49 10.11
N LEU A 91 -5.83 -4.84 10.56
CA LEU A 91 -5.75 -3.47 11.07
C LEU A 91 -5.00 -3.51 12.42
N VAL A 92 -3.83 -2.88 12.49
CA VAL A 92 -2.90 -2.94 13.63
C VAL A 92 -2.99 -1.69 14.48
N ASN A 93 -3.01 -0.51 13.85
CA ASN A 93 -3.08 0.76 14.57
C ASN A 93 -3.88 1.80 13.80
N ARG A 94 -4.34 2.83 14.50
CA ARG A 94 -4.95 4.05 13.97
C ARG A 94 -4.48 5.22 14.81
N GLY A 95 -4.01 6.28 14.16
CA GLY A 95 -3.51 7.46 14.85
C GLY A 95 -3.11 8.55 13.86
N ASP A 96 -2.46 9.59 14.36
CA ASP A 96 -1.81 10.57 13.50
C ASP A 96 -0.49 10.00 12.91
N SER A 97 0.16 10.78 12.04
CA SER A 97 1.41 10.40 11.38
C SER A 97 2.59 10.20 12.33
N TYR A 98 2.49 10.58 13.62
CA TYR A 98 3.52 10.26 14.61
C TYR A 98 3.22 8.94 15.32
N GLU A 99 1.96 8.70 15.66
CA GLU A 99 1.53 7.53 16.44
C GLU A 99 1.41 6.25 15.59
N VAL A 100 1.04 6.38 14.32
CA VAL A 100 0.72 5.23 13.46
C VAL A 100 1.92 4.35 13.11
N HIS A 101 3.14 4.90 13.18
CA HIS A 101 4.35 4.13 12.91
C HIS A 101 4.67 3.13 14.01
N HIS A 102 4.03 3.21 15.17
CA HIS A 102 4.26 2.30 16.30
C HIS A 102 3.19 1.21 16.36
N VAL A 103 3.61 -0.04 16.58
CA VAL A 103 2.68 -1.12 17.00
C VAL A 103 2.18 -0.79 18.43
N PRO A 104 0.90 -0.98 18.77
CA PRO A 104 0.39 -0.69 20.11
C PRO A 104 1.19 -1.42 21.21
N GLU A 105 1.42 -0.74 22.35
CA GLU A 105 2.23 -1.26 23.46
C GLU A 105 1.75 -2.63 23.97
N GLU A 106 0.45 -2.91 23.94
CA GLU A 106 -0.14 -4.20 24.34
C GLU A 106 0.25 -5.39 23.44
N TRP A 107 0.86 -5.15 22.28
CA TRP A 107 1.39 -6.19 21.37
C TRP A 107 2.91 -6.36 21.49
N VAL A 108 3.58 -5.46 22.20
CA VAL A 108 4.98 -5.57 22.63
C VAL A 108 5.01 -6.00 24.10
N ASP A 109 4.47 -7.19 24.38
CA ASP A 109 4.61 -7.83 25.69
C ASP A 109 6.10 -8.17 25.96
N GLY A 110 6.82 -7.18 26.49
CA GLY A 110 7.71 -7.27 27.65
C GLY A 110 9.01 -8.07 27.58
N ILE A 111 9.33 -8.80 26.50
CA ILE A 111 10.55 -9.64 26.49
C ILE A 111 11.58 -9.24 25.40
N PHE A 112 11.17 -8.56 24.31
CA PHE A 112 12.08 -8.18 23.21
C PHE A 112 11.67 -6.89 22.47
N SER A 113 11.33 -5.81 23.18
CA SER A 113 10.79 -4.57 22.59
C SER A 113 11.83 -3.69 21.88
N GLU A 114 13.08 -3.66 22.31
CA GLU A 114 14.10 -2.76 21.73
C GLU A 114 14.71 -3.28 20.41
N ASP A 115 14.80 -4.59 20.21
CA ASP A 115 15.46 -5.19 19.02
C ASP A 115 14.56 -5.31 17.79
N ARG A 116 13.24 -5.07 17.91
CA ARG A 116 12.25 -5.32 16.83
C ARG A 116 11.74 -4.07 16.12
N GLY A 117 12.03 -2.88 16.66
CA GLY A 117 11.65 -1.59 16.09
C GLY A 117 10.13 -1.37 15.86
N PRO A 118 9.75 -0.25 15.22
CA PRO A 118 8.37 0.19 15.02
C PRO A 118 7.45 -0.82 14.31
N ARG A 119 8.00 -1.79 13.57
CA ARG A 119 7.23 -2.81 12.84
C ARG A 119 7.20 -4.18 13.53
N GLY A 120 7.96 -4.40 14.60
CA GLY A 120 7.73 -5.51 15.54
C GLY A 120 7.83 -6.95 15.00
N GLY A 121 8.33 -7.18 13.77
CA GLY A 121 8.61 -8.49 13.18
C GLY A 121 7.42 -9.47 13.07
N ARG A 122 6.17 -9.02 13.20
CA ARG A 122 4.99 -9.90 13.25
C ARG A 122 4.40 -10.22 11.88
N PHE A 123 4.35 -9.24 11.00
CA PHE A 123 3.79 -9.37 9.66
C PHE A 123 4.89 -9.27 8.62
N THR A 124 4.71 -9.99 7.50
CA THR A 124 5.70 -10.00 6.42
C THR A 124 5.81 -8.63 5.74
N HIS A 125 4.68 -8.02 5.39
CA HIS A 125 4.59 -6.71 4.75
C HIS A 125 3.75 -5.75 5.59
N TRP A 126 3.92 -4.46 5.34
CA TRP A 126 3.20 -3.40 6.02
C TRP A 126 2.59 -2.43 5.00
N LEU A 127 1.42 -1.90 5.32
CA LEU A 127 0.78 -0.82 4.59
C LEU A 127 0.30 0.23 5.57
N HIS A 128 0.62 1.48 5.33
CA HIS A 128 -0.02 2.60 6.03
C HIS A 128 -0.65 3.57 5.03
N THR A 129 -1.48 4.47 5.54
CA THR A 129 -2.21 5.44 4.71
C THR A 129 -1.69 6.84 4.94
N HIS A 130 -1.68 7.66 3.90
CA HIS A 130 -1.43 9.10 3.95
C HIS A 130 -2.73 9.86 3.63
N PRO A 131 -3.51 10.29 4.65
CA PRO A 131 -4.69 11.11 4.48
C PRO A 131 -4.29 12.51 3.98
N ASN A 132 -4.87 12.94 2.87
CA ASN A 132 -4.55 14.20 2.20
C ASN A 132 -3.06 14.40 1.86
N ALA A 133 -2.33 13.32 1.65
CA ALA A 133 -0.96 13.36 1.17
C ALA A 133 -0.70 12.29 0.10
N PRO A 134 0.19 12.57 -0.89
CA PRO A 134 0.60 11.57 -1.86
C PRO A 134 1.25 10.35 -1.22
N ALA A 135 1.21 9.23 -1.94
CA ALA A 135 1.86 7.99 -1.56
C ALA A 135 3.38 8.09 -1.82
N ILE A 136 4.07 8.89 -1.01
CA ILE A 136 5.51 9.14 -1.08
C ILE A 136 6.12 8.90 0.30
N PRO A 137 7.18 8.08 0.42
CA PRO A 137 7.78 7.79 1.71
C PRO A 137 8.44 9.03 2.31
N SER A 138 8.12 9.29 3.58
CA SER A 138 8.81 10.25 4.44
C SER A 138 10.10 9.65 5.03
N GLY A 139 10.85 10.45 5.79
CA GLY A 139 11.99 9.94 6.57
C GLY A 139 11.56 8.91 7.63
N ALA A 140 10.43 9.14 8.29
CA ALA A 140 9.88 8.22 9.29
C ALA A 140 9.47 6.88 8.65
N ASP A 141 8.95 6.90 7.42
CA ASP A 141 8.64 5.69 6.66
C ASP A 141 9.89 4.90 6.30
N ALA A 142 10.95 5.59 5.89
CA ALA A 142 12.23 4.96 5.57
C ALA A 142 12.87 4.31 6.80
N ASP A 143 12.78 4.97 7.96
CA ASP A 143 13.25 4.44 9.25
C ASP A 143 12.41 3.23 9.70
N ALA A 144 11.08 3.32 9.60
CA ALA A 144 10.19 2.23 9.96
C ALA A 144 10.39 0.99 9.07
N ALA A 145 10.58 1.20 7.76
CA ALA A 145 10.82 0.13 6.80
C ALA A 145 12.09 -0.67 7.07
N GLN A 146 13.08 -0.12 7.80
CA GLN A 146 14.29 -0.88 8.17
C GLN A 146 13.98 -2.14 8.98
N PHE A 147 12.83 -2.15 9.67
CA PHE A 147 12.37 -3.23 10.52
C PHE A 147 11.37 -4.17 9.83
N THR A 148 11.17 -4.01 8.52
CA THR A 148 10.31 -4.85 7.68
C THR A 148 11.15 -5.89 6.93
N ASP A 149 10.73 -7.16 6.99
CA ASP A 149 11.37 -8.26 6.26
C ASP A 149 10.88 -8.36 4.80
N GLY A 150 9.61 -8.00 4.56
CA GLY A 150 9.00 -7.90 3.25
C GLY A 150 9.12 -6.50 2.64
N VAL A 151 7.98 -5.82 2.50
CA VAL A 151 7.91 -4.49 1.88
C VAL A 151 6.98 -3.58 2.67
N ASP A 152 7.26 -2.28 2.62
CA ASP A 152 6.34 -1.25 3.09
C ASP A 152 5.56 -0.67 1.90
N MET A 153 4.29 -0.37 2.15
CA MET A 153 3.34 0.17 1.19
C MET A 153 2.71 1.43 1.75
N ILE A 154 2.39 2.35 0.85
CA ILE A 154 1.72 3.61 1.20
C ILE A 154 0.47 3.74 0.33
N LEU A 155 -0.66 4.00 0.99
CA LEU A 155 -1.92 4.35 0.35
C LEU A 155 -2.21 5.83 0.56
N GLY A 156 -1.96 6.66 -0.46
CA GLY A 156 -2.32 8.07 -0.44
C GLY A 156 -3.80 8.26 -0.73
N VAL A 157 -4.50 9.03 0.08
CA VAL A 157 -5.96 9.26 -0.07
C VAL A 157 -6.25 10.74 -0.10
N TRP A 158 -6.74 11.24 -1.24
CA TRP A 158 -7.20 12.62 -1.35
C TRP A 158 -8.69 12.74 -1.07
N PHE A 159 -9.08 13.61 -0.14
CA PHE A 159 -10.48 13.82 0.23
C PHE A 159 -10.81 15.28 0.60
N SER A 160 -12.11 15.60 0.61
CA SER A 160 -12.64 16.87 1.15
C SER A 160 -13.87 16.66 2.06
N PRO A 161 -14.16 17.54 3.04
CA PRO A 161 -13.37 18.70 3.44
C PRO A 161 -11.99 18.27 3.95
N GLU A 162 -10.97 19.08 3.63
CA GLU A 162 -9.62 18.80 4.08
C GLU A 162 -9.53 18.99 5.60
N GLY A 163 -8.68 18.19 6.24
CA GLY A 163 -8.34 18.35 7.65
C GLY A 163 -7.37 19.52 7.88
N SER A 164 -6.40 19.34 8.75
CA SER A 164 -5.39 20.36 9.06
C SER A 164 -4.39 20.62 7.93
N ALA A 165 -4.25 19.71 6.97
CA ALA A 165 -3.32 19.83 5.85
C ALA A 165 -4.06 19.65 4.49
N PRO A 166 -3.80 20.53 3.51
CA PRO A 166 -4.33 20.38 2.16
C PRO A 166 -3.59 19.28 1.40
N TRP A 167 -4.21 18.79 0.32
CA TRP A 167 -3.53 17.91 -0.61
C TRP A 167 -2.28 18.58 -1.21
N PHE A 168 -1.13 17.92 -1.10
CA PHE A 168 0.15 18.45 -1.56
C PHE A 168 0.52 17.91 -2.95
N GLU A 169 0.61 18.76 -3.96
CA GLU A 169 0.90 18.34 -5.34
C GLU A 169 2.40 18.33 -5.71
N ASP A 170 3.22 19.21 -5.09
CA ASP A 170 4.62 19.47 -5.44
C ASP A 170 5.63 18.68 -4.56
N VAL A 171 5.53 17.35 -4.56
CA VAL A 171 6.50 16.50 -3.83
C VAL A 171 7.41 15.76 -4.81
N ASP A 172 8.71 15.75 -4.54
CA ASP A 172 9.67 14.90 -5.24
C ASP A 172 9.40 13.42 -4.93
N GLY A 173 9.32 12.60 -5.98
CA GLY A 173 9.09 11.15 -5.82
C GLY A 173 8.34 10.54 -7.01
N VAL A 174 8.21 9.21 -7.00
CA VAL A 174 7.41 8.49 -7.99
C VAL A 174 6.03 8.24 -7.41
N ARG A 175 5.04 8.99 -7.90
CA ARG A 175 3.63 8.81 -7.57
C ARG A 175 3.03 7.71 -8.44
N ARG A 176 2.10 6.94 -7.88
CA ARG A 176 1.44 5.86 -8.61
C ARG A 176 -0.07 5.86 -8.35
N PRO A 177 -0.84 6.58 -9.18
CA PRO A 177 -2.28 6.66 -9.04
C PRO A 177 -2.94 5.31 -9.26
N LEU A 178 -3.84 4.92 -8.36
CA LEU A 178 -4.80 3.83 -8.58
C LEU A 178 -5.94 4.31 -9.48
N THR A 179 -6.33 5.57 -9.34
CA THR A 179 -7.33 6.27 -10.14
C THR A 179 -6.73 7.52 -10.74
N ASP A 180 -7.20 8.00 -11.90
CA ASP A 180 -6.87 9.36 -12.37
C ASP A 180 -7.00 10.36 -11.22
N ILE A 181 -5.89 11.00 -10.86
CA ILE A 181 -5.90 12.04 -9.83
C ILE A 181 -6.26 13.32 -10.53
N PRO A 182 -7.46 13.88 -10.24
CA PRO A 182 -7.89 15.09 -10.90
C PRO A 182 -6.90 16.22 -10.58
N THR A 183 -6.82 17.21 -11.44
CA THR A 183 -6.23 18.50 -11.03
C THR A 183 -7.11 19.12 -9.95
N SER A 184 -6.53 19.94 -9.05
CA SER A 184 -7.30 20.71 -8.05
C SER A 184 -8.48 21.51 -8.64
N SER A 185 -8.45 21.83 -9.95
CA SER A 185 -9.55 22.44 -10.71
C SER A 185 -10.72 21.51 -11.08
N GLU A 186 -10.50 20.19 -11.21
CA GLU A 186 -11.51 19.25 -11.71
C GLU A 186 -12.42 18.70 -10.60
N ARG A 187 -11.94 18.65 -9.34
CA ARG A 187 -12.69 18.22 -8.14
C ARG A 187 -13.56 16.98 -8.34
N ARG A 188 -13.09 16.00 -9.13
CA ARG A 188 -13.81 14.75 -9.40
C ARG A 188 -14.04 14.02 -8.08
N VAL A 189 -15.24 13.47 -7.88
CA VAL A 189 -15.59 12.69 -6.70
C VAL A 189 -15.73 11.22 -7.11
N LEU A 190 -14.85 10.37 -6.60
CA LEU A 190 -14.88 8.91 -6.76
C LEU A 190 -16.01 8.28 -5.91
N GLY A 191 -16.30 8.88 -4.76
CA GLY A 191 -17.33 8.43 -3.84
C GLY A 191 -17.37 9.26 -2.57
N ILE A 192 -18.21 8.84 -1.63
CA ILE A 192 -18.36 9.46 -0.31
C ILE A 192 -18.00 8.40 0.73
N ALA A 193 -17.03 8.70 1.58
CA ALA A 193 -16.67 7.88 2.73
C ALA A 193 -17.80 7.87 3.76
N THR A 194 -17.86 6.82 4.59
CA THR A 194 -18.86 6.72 5.69
C THR A 194 -18.75 7.85 6.70
N THR A 195 -17.57 8.48 6.79
CA THR A 195 -17.28 9.66 7.62
C THR A 195 -17.84 10.96 7.03
N GLY A 196 -18.40 10.93 5.80
CA GLY A 196 -18.95 12.08 5.10
C GLY A 196 -17.96 12.79 4.16
N HIS A 197 -16.69 12.38 4.14
CA HIS A 197 -15.69 12.95 3.24
C HIS A 197 -15.92 12.51 1.79
N LEU A 198 -15.77 13.44 0.85
CA LEU A 198 -15.73 13.19 -0.59
C LEU A 198 -14.34 12.69 -0.96
N ILE A 199 -14.23 11.55 -1.63
CA ILE A 199 -12.96 10.99 -2.08
C ILE A 199 -12.66 11.45 -3.50
N HIS A 200 -11.46 11.96 -3.73
CA HIS A 200 -11.04 12.54 -5.01
C HIS A 200 -10.02 11.68 -5.75
N GLY A 201 -9.14 10.99 -5.03
CA GLY A 201 -8.07 10.18 -5.62
C GLY A 201 -7.46 9.21 -4.62
N VAL A 202 -6.93 8.12 -5.14
CA VAL A 202 -6.18 7.13 -4.37
C VAL A 202 -4.88 6.79 -5.08
N GLU A 203 -3.78 6.72 -4.34
CA GLU A 203 -2.45 6.31 -4.81
C GLU A 203 -1.98 5.09 -4.03
N LEU A 204 -1.22 4.20 -4.68
CA LEU A 204 -0.62 3.04 -4.04
C LEU A 204 0.80 2.81 -4.55
N ILE A 205 1.76 2.81 -3.64
CA ILE A 205 3.15 2.41 -3.92
C ILE A 205 3.59 1.28 -2.97
N ALA A 206 4.65 0.57 -3.36
CA ALA A 206 5.38 -0.34 -2.49
C ALA A 206 6.88 -0.13 -2.67
N PHE A 207 7.63 -0.25 -1.59
CA PHE A 207 9.08 -0.11 -1.60
C PHE A 207 9.75 -1.06 -0.60
N HIS A 208 10.97 -1.46 -0.95
CA HIS A 208 11.84 -2.22 -0.06
C HIS A 208 12.71 -1.25 0.77
N LYS A 209 13.15 -1.66 1.96
CA LYS A 209 13.96 -0.85 2.89
C LYS A 209 15.27 -0.29 2.32
N ARG A 210 15.73 -0.82 1.17
CA ARG A 210 16.85 -0.26 0.38
C ARG A 210 16.45 0.95 -0.50
N GLY A 211 15.21 1.42 -0.43
CA GLY A 211 14.68 2.48 -1.28
C GLY A 211 14.35 2.05 -2.71
N LEU A 212 14.20 0.73 -2.94
CA LEU A 212 13.87 0.19 -4.26
C LEU A 212 12.36 0.08 -4.44
N GLY A 213 11.85 0.53 -5.59
CA GLY A 213 10.45 0.36 -5.94
C GLY A 213 10.10 -1.12 -6.13
N VAL A 214 8.95 -1.52 -5.58
CA VAL A 214 8.40 -2.87 -5.72
C VAL A 214 7.12 -2.79 -6.53
N ASN A 215 7.02 -3.63 -7.56
CA ASN A 215 5.83 -3.70 -8.38
C ASN A 215 4.68 -4.29 -7.58
N VAL A 216 3.49 -3.71 -7.75
CA VAL A 216 2.26 -4.17 -7.10
C VAL A 216 1.32 -4.55 -8.21
N VAL A 217 0.79 -5.77 -8.15
CA VAL A 217 -0.16 -6.29 -9.14
C VAL A 217 -1.43 -6.67 -8.41
N ILE A 218 -2.57 -6.15 -8.87
CA ILE A 218 -3.87 -6.39 -8.26
C ILE A 218 -4.52 -7.61 -8.93
N CYS A 219 -4.90 -8.59 -8.12
CA CYS A 219 -5.45 -9.85 -8.61
C CYS A 219 -6.92 -10.01 -8.25
N ASP A 220 -7.66 -10.76 -9.06
CA ASP A 220 -9.00 -11.21 -8.74
C ASP A 220 -9.01 -12.23 -7.58
N ASN A 221 -10.18 -12.75 -7.27
CA ASN A 221 -10.35 -13.73 -6.19
C ASN A 221 -9.74 -15.10 -6.50
N ASN A 222 -9.46 -15.39 -7.76
CA ASN A 222 -8.86 -16.63 -8.22
C ASN A 222 -7.32 -16.55 -8.26
N GLY A 223 -6.75 -15.36 -8.02
CA GLY A 223 -5.31 -15.13 -8.12
C GLY A 223 -4.84 -14.81 -9.53
N LEU A 224 -5.73 -14.39 -10.43
CA LEU A 224 -5.36 -13.90 -11.75
C LEU A 224 -5.25 -12.37 -11.71
N PRO A 225 -4.25 -11.75 -12.33
CA PRO A 225 -4.22 -10.30 -12.49
C PRO A 225 -5.48 -9.78 -13.18
N ILE A 226 -5.94 -8.61 -12.76
CA ILE A 226 -7.03 -7.89 -13.43
C ILE A 226 -6.47 -7.23 -14.69
N GLU A 227 -6.95 -7.65 -15.85
CA GLU A 227 -6.48 -7.30 -17.20
C GLU A 227 -7.64 -7.14 -18.19
#